data_AF-A0A3D0UQW5-F1
#
_entry.id   AF-A0A3D0UQW5-F1
#
_cell.length_a   1.000
_cell.length_b   1.000
_cell.length_c   1.000
_cell.angle_alpha   90.00
_cell.angle_beta   90.00
_cell.angle_gamma   90.00
#
_symmetry.space_group_name_H-M   'P 1'
#
loop_
_entity.id
_entity.type
_entity.pdbx_description
1 polymer ?
#
loop_
_entity_poly.entity_id
_entity_poly.type
_entity_poly.pdbx_seq_one_letter_code
_entity_poly.pdbx_strand_id
1 'polypeptide(L)' 'MVAREYGIPAVMSVTGATTLIPEGQTITVDGDKGIVYFEETTRTSPNTCAAHQQE' A
#
# COMPACT_ATOMS: atom_id res chain seq x y z
N MET A 1 -2.14 -25.28 -5.47
CA MET A 1 -1.33 -24.17 -4.91
C MET A 1 -1.76 -22.92 -5.65
N VAL A 2 -2.76 -22.21 -5.13
CA VAL A 2 -3.58 -21.28 -5.92
C VAL A 2 -2.75 -20.10 -6.43
N ALA A 3 -2.00 -19.38 -5.59
CA ALA A 3 -1.30 -18.16 -6.00
C ALA A 3 -0.33 -18.33 -7.19
N ARG A 4 0.45 -19.41 -7.23
CA ARG A 4 1.40 -19.66 -8.33
C ARG A 4 0.70 -20.07 -9.63
N GLU A 5 -0.53 -20.57 -9.53
CA GLU A 5 -1.36 -21.01 -10.65
C GLU A 5 -2.10 -19.84 -11.32
N TYR A 6 -2.33 -18.74 -10.59
CA TYR A 6 -2.87 -17.49 -11.14
C TYR A 6 -1.79 -16.49 -11.58
N GLY A 7 -0.50 -16.83 -11.45
CA GLY A 7 0.61 -15.94 -11.81
C GLY A 7 0.72 -14.69 -10.92
N ILE A 8 0.09 -14.70 -9.75
CA ILE A 8 0.09 -13.59 -8.80
C ILE A 8 1.20 -13.83 -7.77
N PRO A 9 2.12 -12.88 -7.55
CA PRO A 9 3.11 -12.99 -6.49
C PRO A 9 2.41 -13.08 -5.13
N ALA A 10 2.67 -14.14 -4.37
CA ALA A 10 2.14 -14.31 -3.03
C ALA A 10 3.26 -14.48 -2.01
N VAL A 11 3.21 -13.66 -0.96
CA VAL A 11 4.07 -13.76 0.22
C VAL A 11 3.20 -14.24 1.37
N MET A 12 3.58 -15.35 1.98
CA MET A 12 2.85 -15.96 3.11
C MET A 12 3.69 -15.85 4.39
N SER A 13 3.05 -15.92 5.56
CA SER A 13 3.70 -15.87 6.88
C SER A 13 4.38 -14.54 7.27
N VAL A 14 3.85 -13.41 6.80
CA VAL A 14 4.27 -12.09 7.31
C VAL A 14 3.57 -11.83 8.65
N THR A 15 4.34 -11.86 9.74
CA THR A 15 3.84 -11.67 11.10
C THR A 15 3.10 -10.33 11.22
N GLY A 16 1.82 -10.38 11.61
CA GLY A 16 1.02 -9.18 11.83
C GLY A 16 0.65 -8.40 10.56
N ALA A 17 0.81 -8.98 9.36
CA ALA A 17 0.52 -8.29 8.09
C ALA A 17 -0.86 -7.63 8.04
N THR A 18 -1.89 -8.32 8.54
CA THR A 18 -3.27 -7.82 8.58
C THR A 18 -3.46 -6.63 9.54
N THR A 19 -2.57 -6.45 10.50
CA THR A 19 -2.58 -5.32 11.43
C THR A 19 -1.71 -4.16 10.91
N LEU A 20 -0.65 -4.49 10.18
CA LEU A 20 0.29 -3.50 9.63
C LEU A 20 -0.24 -2.84 8.36
N ILE A 21 -1.10 -3.52 7.59
CA ILE A 21 -1.65 -3.05 6.33
C ILE A 21 -3.12 -2.70 6.53
N PRO A 22 -3.47 -1.41 6.71
CA PRO A 22 -4.86 -0.99 6.79
C PRO A 22 -5.55 -1.09 5.44
N GLU A 23 -6.89 -1.18 5.45
CA GLU A 23 -7.67 -1.20 4.21
C GLU A 23 -7.43 0.07 3.38
N GLY A 24 -7.35 -0.09 2.05
CA GLY A 24 -7.07 1.00 1.12
C GLY A 24 -5.60 1.45 1.07
N GLN A 25 -4.71 0.79 1.79
CA GLN A 25 -3.27 1.04 1.71
C GLN A 25 -2.67 0.42 0.45
N THR A 26 -1.98 1.23 -0.36
CA THR A 26 -1.16 0.74 -1.45
C THR A 26 0.14 0.16 -0.90
N ILE A 27 0.48 -1.06 -1.33
CA ILE A 27 1.71 -1.77 -0.99
C ILE A 27 2.29 -2.42 -2.25
N THR A 28 3.60 -2.59 -2.28
CA THR A 28 4.29 -3.36 -3.32
C THR A 28 4.73 -4.71 -2.76
N VAL A 29 4.40 -5.79 -3.47
CA VAL A 29 4.71 -7.17 -3.06
C VAL A 29 5.73 -7.78 -4.03
N ASP A 30 6.93 -8.10 -3.53
CA ASP A 30 7.96 -8.85 -4.26
C ASP A 30 7.85 -10.33 -3.88
N GLY A 31 7.15 -11.10 -4.73
CA GLY A 31 6.92 -12.53 -4.53
C GLY A 31 8.13 -13.43 -4.79
N ASP A 32 9.19 -12.91 -5.44
CA ASP A 32 10.41 -13.67 -5.71
C ASP A 32 11.33 -13.65 -4.49
N LYS A 33 11.42 -12.51 -3.80
CA LYS A 33 12.22 -12.34 -2.58
C LYS A 33 11.43 -12.56 -1.29
N GLY A 34 10.10 -12.58 -1.36
CA GLY A 34 9.24 -12.71 -0.18
C GLY A 34 9.16 -11.43 0.66
N ILE A 35 9.30 -10.26 0.02
CA ILE A 35 9.39 -8.95 0.70
C ILE A 35 8.18 -8.09 0.35
N VAL A 36 7.67 -7.35 1.33
CA VAL A 36 6.57 -6.38 1.16
C VAL A 36 7.09 -4.98 1.49
N TYR A 37 6.83 -4.02 0.61
CA TYR A 37 7.19 -2.62 0.79
C TYR A 37 5.91 -1.79 1.00
N PHE A 38 5.93 -0.94 2.02
CA PHE A 38 4.90 0.08 2.19
C PHE A 38 5.20 1.26 1.28
N GLU A 39 4.23 1.64 0.46
CA GLU A 39 4.34 2.92 -0.23
C GLU A 39 4.03 4.02 0.79
N GLU A 40 4.92 5.01 0.86
CA GLU A 40 4.62 6.25 1.57
C GLU A 40 3.49 6.93 0.79
N THR A 41 2.25 6.68 1.20
CA THR A 41 1.10 7.44 0.73
C THR A 41 1.34 8.86 1.19
N THR A 42 2.03 9.66 0.38
CA THR A 42 1.91 11.10 0.42
C THR A 42 0.44 11.33 0.14
N ARG A 43 -0.37 11.44 1.19
CA ARG A 43 -1.62 12.17 1.15
C ARG A 43 -1.19 13.55 0.67
N THR A 44 -1.17 13.76 -0.64
CA THR A 44 -1.49 15.06 -1.22
C THR A 44 -2.91 15.29 -0.74
N SER A 45 -3.02 15.75 0.50
CA SER A 45 -4.22 16.34 1.00
C SER A 45 -4.44 17.53 0.07
N PRO A 46 -5.58 17.62 -0.62
CA PRO A 46 -6.03 18.92 -1.12
C PRO A 46 -6.46 19.75 0.09
N ASN A 47 -5.57 19.97 1.06
CA ASN A 47 -5.70 20.99 2.07
C ASN A 47 -5.10 22.28 1.51
N THR A 48 -5.80 22.84 0.52
CA THR A 48 -5.71 24.26 0.23
C THR A 48 -7.10 24.87 0.28
N CYS A 49 -7.75 24.70 1.43
CA CYS A 49 -8.64 25.73 1.96
C CYS A 49 -7.77 26.75 2.74
N ALA A 50 -6.93 27.51 2.03
CA ALA A 50 -6.23 28.73 2.48
C ALA A 50 -5.51 29.31 1.24
N ALA A 51 -5.73 30.52 0.73
CA ALA A 51 -6.18 31.74 1.35
C ALA A 51 -6.74 32.72 0.30
N HIS A 52 -7.87 33.35 0.62
CA HIS A 52 -8.14 34.78 0.41
C HIS A 52 -7.34 35.55 -0.67
N GLN A 53 -7.96 35.87 -1.81
CA GLN A 53 -7.64 36.97 -2.74
C GLN A 53 -8.99 37.37 -3.39
N GLN A 54 -9.77 38.33 -2.86
CA GLN A 54 -9.70 39.80 -2.97
C GLN A 54 -9.98 40.36 -4.38
N GLU A 55 -11.25 40.41 -4.80
CA GLU A 55 -12.12 41.58 -5.13
C GLU A 55 -13.33 41.09 -5.96
#